data_AF-A0A2W7MHJ1-F1
#
_entry.id   AF-A0A2W7MHJ1-F1
#
_cell.length_a   1.000
_cell.length_b   1.000
_cell.length_c   1.000
_cell.angle_alpha   90.00
_cell.angle_beta   90.00
_cell.angle_gamma   90.00
#
_symmetry.space_group_name_H-M   'P 1'
#
loop_
_entity.id
_entity.type
_entity.pdbx_description
1 polymer ?
#
loop_
_entity_poly.entity_id
_entity_poly.type
_entity_poly.pdbx_seq_one_letter_code
_entity_poly.pdbx_strand_id
1 'polypeptide(L)'
;MGALVGTFYGALAENHVYLTVHSSDDYAGPVNATANVNGKTGTINGTQSIWANYTTITLSGMVGGNTENWTLTTSDFNTLNGTRSFTEATGISYSQQVGLGRIG
;
A
#
# COMPACT_ATOMS: atom_id res chain seq x y z
N MET A 1 7.95 -4.66 18.10
CA MET A 1 7.29 -4.54 16.79
C MET A 1 7.55 -3.13 16.28
N GLY A 2 7.71 -2.94 14.96
CA GLY A 2 8.14 -1.65 14.39
C GLY A 2 6.98 -0.82 13.85
N ALA A 3 7.28 0.38 13.35
CA ALA A 3 6.33 1.21 12.61
C ALA A 3 6.60 1.10 11.10
N LEU A 4 5.53 1.19 10.29
CA LEU A 4 5.56 1.17 8.83
C LEU A 4 6.00 2.50 8.20
N VAL A 5 6.27 3.55 8.99
CA VAL A 5 6.64 4.87 8.45
C VAL A 5 7.85 4.77 7.54
N GLY A 6 7.72 5.20 6.28
CA GLY A 6 8.77 5.11 5.27
C GLY A 6 8.22 4.91 3.85
N THR A 7 9.12 4.84 2.88
CA THR A 7 8.77 4.61 1.47
C THR A 7 9.07 3.17 1.07
N PHE A 8 8.13 2.54 0.37
CA PHE A 8 8.23 1.21 -0.18
C PHE A 8 8.07 1.27 -1.69
N TYR A 9 8.78 0.41 -2.40
CA TYR A 9 8.81 0.37 -3.86
C TYR A 9 8.68 -1.03 -4.40
N GLY A 10 7.96 -1.15 -5.51
CA GLY A 10 7.91 -2.35 -6.34
C GLY A 10 7.76 -2.00 -7.81
N ALA A 11 8.19 -2.93 -8.66
CA ALA A 11 7.98 -2.87 -10.10
C ALA A 11 7.29 -4.15 -10.55
N LEU A 12 6.21 -4.04 -11.32
CA LEU A 12 5.51 -5.18 -11.92
C LEU A 12 5.02 -4.82 -13.31
N ALA A 13 5.38 -5.62 -14.32
CA ALA A 13 4.98 -5.43 -15.72
C ALA A 13 5.17 -3.97 -16.19
N GLU A 14 6.39 -3.43 -16.00
CA GLU A 14 6.79 -2.05 -16.34
C GLU A 14 6.14 -0.94 -15.50
N ASN A 15 5.21 -1.28 -14.60
CA ASN A 15 4.59 -0.32 -13.72
C ASN A 15 5.44 -0.07 -12.47
N HIS A 16 5.80 1.19 -12.24
CA HIS A 16 6.49 1.61 -11.03
C HIS A 16 5.48 2.00 -9.96
N VAL A 17 5.62 1.40 -8.80
CA VAL A 17 4.75 1.61 -7.66
C VAL A 17 5.58 2.08 -6.47
N TYR A 18 5.23 3.23 -5.93
CA TYR A 18 5.74 3.74 -4.67
C TYR A 18 4.60 3.89 -3.67
N LEU A 19 4.82 3.45 -2.44
CA LEU A 19 3.94 3.66 -1.31
C LEU A 19 4.73 4.35 -0.19
N THR A 20 4.42 5.61 0.09
CA THR A 20 5.02 6.34 1.21
C THR A 20 4.03 6.38 2.36
N VAL A 21 4.32 5.65 3.43
CA VAL A 21 3.55 5.66 4.67
C VAL A 21 4.06 6.79 5.55
N HIS A 22 3.16 7.74 5.85
CA HIS A 22 3.48 8.95 6.63
C HIS A 22 3.23 8.74 8.12
N SER A 23 2.20 7.96 8.45
CA SER A 23 1.82 7.67 9.82
C SER A 23 1.35 6.24 9.95
N SER A 24 1.93 5.54 10.92
CA SER A 24 1.56 4.20 11.36
C SER A 24 2.04 4.04 12.81
N ASP A 25 1.20 3.50 13.67
CA ASP A 25 1.58 3.20 15.04
C ASP A 25 2.27 1.82 15.13
N ASP A 26 2.80 1.46 16.30
CA ASP A 26 3.29 0.11 16.60
C ASP A 26 2.18 -0.82 17.16
N TYR A 27 0.93 -0.33 17.19
CA TYR A 27 -0.29 -1.05 17.55
C TYR A 27 -1.35 -0.96 16.43
N ALA A 28 -2.41 -1.77 16.51
CA ALA A 28 -3.48 -1.75 15.50
C ALA A 28 -4.18 -0.37 15.45
N GLY A 29 -4.35 0.21 14.27
CA GLY A 29 -4.76 1.60 14.17
C GLY A 29 -4.80 2.16 12.75
N PRO A 30 -5.03 3.47 12.61
CA PRO A 30 -5.08 4.13 11.31
C PRO A 30 -3.70 4.17 10.62
N VAL A 31 -3.70 4.16 9.29
CA VAL A 31 -2.52 4.33 8.44
C VAL A 31 -2.81 5.39 7.39
N ASN A 32 -1.89 6.35 7.23
CA ASN A 32 -1.95 7.37 6.18
C ASN A 32 -0.76 7.21 5.24
N ALA A 33 -1.03 7.17 3.93
CA ALA A 33 -0.01 7.00 2.92
C ALA A 33 -0.29 7.80 1.65
N THR A 34 0.76 7.98 0.85
CA THR A 34 0.67 8.44 -0.54
C THR A 34 1.13 7.32 -1.45
N ALA A 35 0.32 6.98 -2.44
CA ALA A 35 0.71 6.07 -3.50
C ALA A 35 1.08 6.87 -4.76
N ASN A 36 2.15 6.45 -5.43
CA ASN A 36 2.45 6.82 -6.80
C ASN A 36 2.45 5.56 -7.66
N VAL A 37 1.53 5.51 -8.62
CA VAL A 37 1.42 4.41 -9.59
C VAL A 37 1.64 5.00 -10.97
N ASN A 38 2.73 4.60 -11.63
CA ASN A 38 3.08 5.08 -12.98
C ASN A 38 3.11 6.61 -13.10
N GLY A 39 3.69 7.30 -12.12
CA GLY A 39 3.78 8.76 -12.12
C GLY A 39 2.49 9.47 -11.72
N LYS A 40 1.39 8.74 -11.46
CA LYS A 40 0.16 9.30 -10.90
C LYS A 40 0.19 9.18 -9.38
N THR A 41 0.01 10.30 -8.70
CA THR A 41 0.04 10.35 -7.23
C THR A 41 -1.37 10.47 -6.65
N GLY A 42 -1.60 9.89 -5.48
CA GLY A 42 -2.83 10.05 -4.72
C GLY A 42 -2.67 9.68 -3.24
N THR A 43 -3.51 10.26 -2.41
CA THR A 43 -3.55 9.95 -0.97
C THR A 43 -4.44 8.74 -0.75
N ILE A 44 -3.92 7.75 -0.01
CA ILE A 44 -4.66 6.57 0.40
C ILE A 44 -4.58 6.40 1.92
N ASN A 45 -5.67 5.95 2.52
CA ASN A 45 -5.79 5.81 3.96
C ASN A 45 -6.39 4.46 4.29
N GLY A 46 -6.19 4.00 5.52
CA GLY A 46 -6.92 2.86 6.03
C GLY A 46 -6.42 2.45 7.39
N THR A 47 -6.24 1.15 7.60
CA THR A 47 -5.95 0.60 8.93
C THR A 47 -4.92 -0.52 8.87
N GLN A 48 -4.14 -0.64 9.93
CA GLN A 48 -3.33 -1.82 10.20
C GLN A 48 -3.92 -2.65 11.34
N SER A 49 -3.88 -3.96 11.18
CA SER A 49 -4.25 -4.96 12.18
C SER A 49 -3.04 -5.82 12.50
N ILE A 50 -2.74 -5.97 13.78
CA ILE A 50 -1.55 -6.67 14.25
C ILE A 50 -1.93 -8.05 14.78
N TRP A 51 -1.25 -9.07 14.27
CA TRP A 51 -1.36 -10.46 14.70
C TRP A 51 -0.05 -10.94 15.33
N ALA A 52 -0.06 -12.16 15.88
CA ALA A 52 1.10 -12.70 16.58
C ALA A 52 2.39 -12.72 15.73
N ASN A 53 2.28 -12.97 14.42
CA ASN A 53 3.43 -13.18 13.53
C ASN A 53 3.47 -12.24 12.31
N TYR A 54 2.46 -11.40 12.11
CA TYR A 54 2.36 -10.52 10.95
C TYR A 54 1.40 -9.36 11.21
N THR A 55 1.54 -8.31 10.42
CA THR A 55 0.64 -7.15 10.36
C THR A 55 -0.04 -7.13 8.99
N THR A 56 -1.35 -6.96 8.96
CA THR A 56 -2.12 -6.72 7.73
C THR A 56 -2.48 -5.24 7.65
N ILE A 57 -2.35 -4.66 6.46
CA ILE A 57 -2.61 -3.25 6.18
C ILE A 57 -3.63 -3.19 5.04
N THR A 58 -4.73 -2.49 5.28
CA THR A 58 -5.72 -2.18 4.24
C THR A 58 -5.67 -0.69 3.95
N LEU A 59 -5.57 -0.31 2.67
CA LEU A 59 -5.55 1.08 2.23
C LEU A 59 -6.52 1.27 1.07
N SER A 60 -7.18 2.42 1.03
CA SER A 60 -7.99 2.82 -0.11
C SER A 60 -7.93 4.33 -0.35
N GLY A 61 -8.20 4.73 -1.59
CA GLY A 61 -8.24 6.13 -1.98
C GLY A 61 -8.19 6.31 -3.49
N MET A 62 -8.05 7.55 -3.96
CA MET A 62 -7.94 7.84 -5.39
C MET A 62 -6.48 8.08 -5.77
N VAL A 63 -6.01 7.44 -6.85
CA VAL A 63 -4.69 7.66 -7.46
C VAL A 63 -4.87 7.86 -8.96
N GLY A 64 -4.52 9.04 -9.46
CA GLY A 64 -4.58 9.30 -10.91
C GLY A 64 -5.96 9.20 -11.55
N GLY A 65 -7.05 9.31 -10.77
CA GLY A 65 -8.43 9.12 -11.24
C GLY A 65 -8.96 7.69 -11.09
N ASN A 66 -8.13 6.76 -10.63
CA ASN A 66 -8.55 5.40 -10.30
C ASN A 66 -8.88 5.30 -8.81
N THR A 67 -9.92 4.54 -8.48
CA THR A 67 -10.18 4.12 -7.10
C THR A 67 -9.29 2.93 -6.79
N GLU A 68 -8.39 3.09 -5.84
CA GLU A 68 -7.39 2.11 -5.43
C GLU A 68 -7.79 1.43 -4.13
N ASN A 69 -7.53 0.12 -4.03
CA ASN A 69 -7.69 -0.69 -2.83
C ASN A 69 -6.49 -1.63 -2.68
N TRP A 70 -5.85 -1.63 -1.53
CA TRP A 70 -4.64 -2.39 -1.25
C TRP A 70 -4.83 -3.19 0.02
N THR A 71 -4.49 -4.47 -0.04
CA THR A 71 -4.40 -5.34 1.13
C THR A 71 -3.00 -5.93 1.15
N LEU A 72 -2.20 -5.46 2.10
CA LEU A 72 -0.79 -5.79 2.22
C LEU A 72 -0.53 -6.50 3.55
N THR A 73 0.50 -7.33 3.60
CA THR A 73 0.95 -8.02 4.79
C THR A 73 2.45 -7.84 4.95
N THR A 74 2.91 -7.74 6.19
CA THR A 74 4.33 -7.72 6.54
C THR A 74 4.57 -8.50 7.83
N SER A 75 5.72 -9.15 7.95
CA SER A 75 6.21 -9.74 9.20
C SER A 75 7.45 -9.02 9.74
N ASP A 76 8.06 -8.15 8.93
CA ASP A 76 9.38 -7.56 9.18
C ASP A 76 9.40 -6.02 9.11
N PHE A 77 8.30 -5.38 8.72
CA PHE A 77 8.17 -3.93 8.48
C PHE A 77 9.15 -3.37 7.42
N ASN A 78 9.74 -4.25 6.61
CA ASN A 78 10.64 -3.94 5.51
C ASN A 78 10.06 -4.36 4.17
N THR A 79 9.18 -5.37 4.16
CA THR A 79 8.55 -5.87 2.95
C THR A 79 7.03 -5.88 3.11
N LEU A 80 6.32 -5.29 2.16
CA LEU A 80 4.87 -5.32 2.08
C LEU A 80 4.45 -6.17 0.88
N ASN A 81 3.70 -7.25 1.11
CA ASN A 81 3.23 -8.12 0.03
C ASN A 81 1.73 -8.33 0.10
N GLY A 82 1.06 -8.42 -1.03
CA GLY A 82 -0.36 -8.74 -1.07
C GLY A 82 -1.00 -8.39 -2.39
N THR A 83 -2.19 -7.79 -2.34
CA THR A 83 -3.01 -7.52 -3.51
C THR A 83 -3.35 -6.05 -3.62
N ARG A 84 -3.29 -5.52 -4.84
CA ARG A 84 -3.82 -4.23 -5.23
C ARG A 84 -4.96 -4.46 -6.20
N SER A 85 -6.09 -3.83 -5.97
CA SER A 85 -7.22 -3.77 -6.89
C SER A 85 -7.52 -2.32 -7.20
N PHE A 86 -7.83 -2.02 -8.46
CA PHE A 86 -8.19 -0.66 -8.85
C PHE A 86 -9.32 -0.64 -9.88
N THR A 87 -10.17 0.37 -9.78
CA THR A 87 -11.25 0.63 -10.72
C THR A 87 -10.94 1.93 -11.45
N GLU A 88 -10.84 1.85 -12.77
CA GLU A 88 -10.64 3.02 -13.64
C GLU A 88 -11.91 3.87 -13.70
N ALA A 89 -11.78 5.12 -14.17
CA ALA A 89 -12.92 5.99 -14.40
C ALA A 89 -13.95 5.41 -15.40
N THR A 90 -13.52 4.48 -16.26
CA THR A 90 -14.37 3.72 -17.19
C THR A 90 -15.23 2.66 -16.49
N GLY A 91 -14.98 2.38 -15.20
CA GLY A 91 -15.64 1.34 -14.40
C GLY A 91 -14.98 -0.04 -14.50
N ILE A 92 -13.96 -0.20 -15.35
CA ILE A 92 -13.22 -1.48 -15.46
C ILE A 92 -12.38 -1.68 -14.21
N SER A 93 -12.43 -2.90 -13.64
CA SER A 93 -11.70 -3.25 -12.43
C SER A 93 -10.62 -4.28 -12.71
N TYR A 94 -9.47 -4.09 -12.08
CA TYR A 94 -8.30 -4.94 -12.20
C TYR A 94 -7.84 -5.38 -10.80
N SER A 95 -7.19 -6.53 -10.72
CA SER A 95 -6.56 -7.04 -9.50
C SER A 95 -5.18 -7.60 -9.84
N GLN A 96 -4.19 -7.29 -9.01
CA GLN A 96 -2.81 -7.70 -9.19
C GLN A 96 -2.17 -8.05 -7.84
N GLN A 97 -1.27 -9.02 -7.86
CA GLN A 97 -0.33 -9.21 -6.75
C GLN A 97 0.74 -8.12 -6.78
N VAL A 98 1.14 -7.65 -5.60
CA VAL A 98 2.17 -6.62 -5.41
C VAL A 98 3.11 -7.03 -4.28
N GLY A 99 4.39 -6.71 -4.47
CA GLY A 99 5.42 -6.80 -3.45
C GLY A 99 6.24 -5.52 -3.45
N LEU A 100 6.34 -4.87 -2.30
CA LEU A 100 7.01 -3.58 -2.12
C LEU A 100 8.11 -3.73 -1.07
N GLY A 101 9.36 -3.45 -1.45
CA GLY A 101 10.50 -3.40 -0.54
C GLY A 101 10.72 -1.98 -0.01
N ARG A 102 11.04 -1.84 1.26
CA ARG A 102 11.37 -0.56 1.89
C ARG A 102 12.65 0.00 1.28
N ILE A 103 12.60 1.26 0.88
CA ILE A 103 13.78 2.02 0.44
C ILE A 103 14.22 2.89 1.62
N GLY A 104 15.52 2.84 1.92
CA GLY A 104 16.16 3.60 3.01
C GLY A 104 16.27 5.08 2.75
#